data_AF-A0A6B3MXP8-F1
#
_entry.id   AF-A0A6B3MXP8-F1
#
_cell.length_a   1.000
_cell.length_b   1.000
_cell.length_c   1.000
_cell.angle_alpha   90.00
_cell.angle_beta   90.00
_cell.angle_gamma   90.00
#
_symmetry.space_group_name_H-M   'P 1'
#
loop_
_entity.id
_entity.type
_entity.pdbx_description
1 polymer ?
#
loop_
_entity_poly.entity_id
_entity_poly.type
_entity_poly.pdbx_seq_one_letter_code
_entity_poly.pdbx_strand_id
1 'polypeptide(L)'
;LSNDAEGGGVIDPANFGLLVDLDASLGPRTTLVGSAELTSLDPDDLENETRGSLRLRQTIGTTYPHRLTLESSYRDRLFNGSLGFQTVQSSIGGVLESPTIPIGQTGLTIRYQAGVQRINANTDRADLLPLPPRDNNRISLTRYQGSATLNWTQPLWQGDILPATAEEGMRYTPAPILPNVQLNSSITGVASAYSNGDSQEFLRGSIGLTGQFGHFSKPFLDYTGFNIGYSQVALGNTSPFLFDRVADTRILNAGITQQLYGPFRVGFQTYLNLDTNEEISTDFFLEYSRRSYNILLRYNPVQQRGLVGLRINDFNWTGATEPFDPFSNSWEDD
;
A
#
# COMPACT_ATOMS: atom_id res chain seq x y z
N LEU A 1 -43.56 0.90 32.41
CA LEU A 1 -44.09 0.30 31.16
C LEU A 1 -44.20 1.41 30.13
N SER A 2 -43.11 1.66 29.40
CA SER A 2 -43.15 2.30 28.09
C SER A 2 -42.43 1.32 27.17
N ASN A 3 -43.25 0.55 26.47
CA ASN A 3 -42.84 -0.28 25.35
C ASN A 3 -42.65 0.62 24.13
N ASP A 4 -41.99 0.08 23.11
CA ASP A 4 -41.75 0.60 21.75
C ASP A 4 -40.30 1.11 21.55
N ALA A 5 -39.45 0.52 20.71
CA ALA A 5 -39.62 -0.59 19.77
C ALA A 5 -38.27 -1.30 19.56
N GLU A 6 -38.33 -2.61 19.29
CA GLU A 6 -37.23 -3.40 18.76
C GLU A 6 -36.78 -2.82 17.40
N GLY A 7 -35.72 -2.01 17.40
CA GLY A 7 -35.04 -1.55 16.18
C GLY A 7 -33.94 -2.54 15.81
N GLY A 8 -34.29 -3.57 15.04
CA GLY A 8 -33.36 -4.62 14.64
C GLY A 8 -33.92 -5.47 13.51
N GLY A 9 -34.51 -4.82 12.50
CA GLY A 9 -35.04 -5.48 11.32
C GLY A 9 -33.99 -5.62 10.21
N VAL A 10 -34.14 -6.62 9.34
CA VAL A 10 -33.24 -6.83 8.16
C VAL A 10 -33.17 -5.62 7.22
N ILE A 11 -34.17 -4.73 7.29
CA ILE A 11 -34.28 -3.49 6.51
C ILE A 11 -33.84 -2.23 7.27
N ASP A 12 -33.27 -2.39 8.47
CA ASP A 12 -32.71 -1.27 9.24
C ASP A 12 -31.56 -0.61 8.46
N PRO A 13 -31.55 0.73 8.28
CA PRO A 13 -30.45 1.48 7.67
C PRO A 13 -29.07 1.14 8.24
N ALA A 14 -28.98 0.73 9.50
CA ALA A 14 -27.73 0.29 10.13
C ALA A 14 -27.13 -0.99 9.51
N ASN A 15 -27.93 -1.77 8.77
CA ASN A 15 -27.48 -2.99 8.08
C ASN A 15 -26.99 -2.74 6.65
N PHE A 16 -27.09 -1.51 6.14
CA PHE A 16 -26.67 -1.15 4.79
C PHE A 16 -25.46 -0.23 4.82
N GLY A 17 -24.53 -0.46 3.89
CA GLY A 17 -23.39 0.39 3.65
C GLY A 17 -23.31 0.84 2.20
N LEU A 18 -22.47 1.84 1.93
CA LEU A 18 -22.25 2.40 0.60
C LEU A 18 -20.75 2.52 0.34
N LEU A 19 -20.29 2.00 -0.80
CA LEU A 19 -18.95 2.25 -1.32
C LEU A 19 -19.06 3.00 -2.64
N VAL A 20 -18.36 4.12 -2.76
CA VAL A 20 -18.29 4.94 -3.97
C VAL A 20 -16.84 5.15 -4.32
N ASP A 21 -16.46 4.84 -5.56
CA ASP A 21 -15.15 5.15 -6.12
C ASP A 21 -15.31 6.12 -7.30
N LEU A 22 -14.41 7.10 -7.37
CA LEU A 22 -14.33 8.09 -8.42
C LEU A 22 -12.92 8.05 -9.03
N ASP A 23 -12.86 7.88 -10.35
CA ASP A 23 -11.64 8.08 -11.14
C ASP A 23 -11.99 8.92 -12.37
N ALA A 24 -11.46 10.15 -12.41
CA ALA A 24 -11.74 11.10 -13.47
C ALA A 24 -10.44 11.71 -14.02
N SER A 25 -10.24 11.59 -15.33
CA SER A 25 -9.19 12.31 -16.06
C SER A 25 -9.69 13.69 -16.47
N LEU A 26 -9.24 14.74 -15.76
CA LEU A 26 -9.61 16.13 -16.05
C LEU A 26 -8.75 16.78 -17.15
N GLY A 27 -7.69 16.08 -17.57
CA GLY A 27 -6.82 16.47 -18.69
C GLY A 27 -5.61 15.55 -18.78
N PRO A 28 -4.70 15.76 -19.76
CA PRO A 28 -3.57 14.85 -20.02
C PRO A 28 -2.58 14.70 -18.85
N ARG A 29 -2.64 15.62 -17.88
CA ARG A 29 -1.70 15.71 -16.76
C ARG A 29 -2.41 15.87 -15.41
N THR A 30 -3.74 15.74 -15.38
CA THR A 30 -4.56 16.01 -14.20
C THR A 30 -5.58 14.92 -14.02
N THR A 31 -5.55 14.27 -12.86
CA THR A 31 -6.50 13.21 -12.48
C THR A 31 -7.11 13.54 -11.12
N LEU A 32 -8.39 13.20 -10.97
CA LEU A 32 -9.12 13.30 -9.72
C LEU A 32 -9.53 11.90 -9.30
N VAL A 33 -9.07 11.48 -8.13
CA VAL A 33 -9.40 10.18 -7.55
C VAL A 33 -10.10 10.41 -6.23
N GLY A 34 -11.23 9.75 -6.00
CA GLY A 34 -11.95 9.82 -4.75
C GLY A 34 -12.49 8.47 -4.33
N SER A 35 -12.66 8.29 -3.03
CA SER A 35 -13.38 7.15 -2.47
C SER A 35 -14.22 7.62 -1.29
N ALA A 36 -15.39 7.03 -1.11
CA ALA A 36 -16.23 7.23 0.06
C ALA A 36 -16.81 5.88 0.48
N GLU A 37 -16.72 5.59 1.77
CA GLU A 37 -17.22 4.36 2.39
C GLU A 37 -18.11 4.78 3.56
N LEU A 38 -19.34 4.29 3.56
CA LEU A 38 -20.24 4.33 4.70
C LEU A 38 -20.51 2.89 5.13
N THR A 39 -20.18 2.54 6.36
CA THR A 39 -20.43 1.20 6.92
C THR A 39 -21.85 1.06 7.49
N SER A 40 -22.54 2.18 7.70
CA SER A 40 -23.94 2.28 8.13
C SER A 40 -24.62 3.49 7.48
N LEU A 41 -25.91 3.40 7.19
CA LEU A 41 -26.76 4.53 6.77
C LEU A 41 -27.55 5.15 7.93
N ASP A 42 -27.23 4.78 9.17
CA ASP A 42 -27.77 5.41 10.38
C ASP A 42 -27.25 6.86 10.51
N PRO A 43 -28.13 7.88 10.46
CA PRO A 43 -27.73 9.28 10.57
C PRO A 43 -27.09 9.63 11.92
N ASP A 44 -27.35 8.87 12.97
CA ASP A 44 -26.89 9.18 14.32
C ASP A 44 -25.40 8.83 14.56
N ASP A 45 -24.80 7.98 13.71
CA ASP A 45 -23.39 7.56 13.83
C ASP A 45 -22.55 7.81 12.57
N LEU A 46 -23.02 8.68 11.66
CA LEU A 46 -22.32 9.02 10.42
C LEU A 46 -20.87 9.46 10.64
N GLU A 47 -20.56 10.12 11.77
CA GLU A 47 -19.18 10.52 12.10
C GLU A 47 -18.24 9.31 12.19
N ASN A 48 -18.69 8.19 12.80
CA ASN A 48 -17.89 6.99 13.03
C ASN A 48 -18.11 5.88 12.00
N GLU A 49 -19.06 6.06 11.08
CA GLU A 49 -19.37 5.08 10.05
C GLU A 49 -18.97 5.58 8.65
N THR A 50 -18.54 6.84 8.51
CA THR A 50 -18.03 7.39 7.25
C THR A 50 -16.50 7.39 7.19
N ARG A 51 -15.96 7.02 6.04
CA ARG A 51 -14.57 7.24 5.62
C ARG A 51 -14.57 7.80 4.21
N GLY A 52 -13.59 8.65 3.91
CA GLY A 52 -13.50 9.20 2.57
C GLY A 52 -12.15 9.79 2.25
N SER A 53 -11.81 9.81 0.97
CA SER A 53 -10.63 10.50 0.48
C SER A 53 -10.92 11.14 -0.88
N LEU A 54 -10.30 12.28 -1.13
CA LEU A 54 -10.35 12.97 -2.41
C LEU A 54 -8.94 13.49 -2.71
N ARG A 55 -8.44 13.19 -3.91
CA ARG A 55 -7.07 13.51 -4.35
C ARG A 55 -7.09 14.07 -5.76
N LEU A 56 -6.73 15.34 -5.91
CA LEU A 56 -6.44 15.96 -7.19
C LEU A 56 -4.93 15.86 -7.45
N ARG A 57 -4.54 15.10 -8.48
CA ARG A 57 -3.15 14.87 -8.85
C ARG A 57 -2.84 15.61 -10.14
N GLN A 58 -1.79 16.42 -10.12
CA GLN A 58 -1.30 17.15 -11.27
C GLN A 58 0.19 16.86 -11.50
N THR A 59 0.55 16.49 -12.72
CA THR A 59 1.96 16.35 -13.12
C THR A 59 2.50 17.71 -13.55
N ILE A 60 3.54 18.20 -12.89
CA ILE A 60 4.18 19.52 -13.12
C ILE A 60 5.59 19.33 -13.69
N GLY A 61 6.01 20.19 -14.62
CA GLY A 61 7.35 20.13 -15.24
C GLY A 61 7.47 19.12 -16.38
N THR A 62 8.45 19.29 -17.27
CA THR A 62 8.62 18.44 -18.46
C THR A 62 9.81 17.50 -18.35
N THR A 63 10.98 18.02 -17.97
CA THR A 63 12.24 17.24 -17.90
C THR A 63 12.24 16.25 -16.74
N TYR A 64 11.85 16.70 -15.56
CA TYR A 64 11.63 15.86 -14.38
C TYR A 64 10.18 16.08 -13.94
N PRO A 65 9.23 15.25 -14.37
CA PRO A 65 7.83 15.46 -14.06
C PRO A 65 7.57 15.17 -12.57
N HIS A 66 7.30 16.21 -11.80
CA HIS A 66 6.87 16.11 -10.39
C HIS A 66 5.38 15.86 -10.32
N ARG A 67 4.95 15.19 -9.26
CA ARG A 67 3.52 15.01 -8.95
C ARG A 67 3.14 15.92 -7.79
N LEU A 68 2.27 16.88 -8.05
CA LEU A 68 1.57 17.63 -7.01
C LEU A 68 0.24 16.95 -6.73
N THR A 69 0.01 16.58 -5.48
CA THR A 69 -1.25 16.01 -5.01
C THR A 69 -1.87 16.97 -4.00
N LEU A 70 -3.05 17.50 -4.31
CA LEU A 70 -3.91 18.13 -3.32
C LEU A 70 -4.85 17.06 -2.79
N GLU A 71 -4.88 16.86 -1.48
CA GLU A 71 -5.62 15.77 -0.87
C GLU A 71 -6.41 16.21 0.34
N SER A 72 -7.57 15.58 0.50
CA SER A 72 -8.42 15.64 1.67
C SER A 72 -8.80 14.21 2.05
N SER A 73 -8.73 13.86 3.31
CA SER A 73 -9.20 12.58 3.82
C SER A 73 -9.93 12.73 5.14
N TYR A 74 -10.84 11.80 5.38
CA TYR A 74 -11.62 11.69 6.60
C TYR A 74 -11.60 10.23 7.08
N ARG A 75 -11.23 10.05 8.35
CA ARG A 75 -11.03 8.75 9.02
C ARG A 75 -10.19 7.81 8.18
N ASP A 76 -9.02 8.28 7.79
CA ASP A 76 -8.04 7.46 7.08
C ASP A 76 -7.37 6.49 8.06
N ARG A 77 -7.27 5.21 7.68
CA ARG A 77 -6.72 4.14 8.53
C ARG A 77 -5.37 3.70 8.00
N LEU A 78 -4.34 3.88 8.81
CA LEU A 78 -2.97 3.52 8.46
C LEU A 78 -2.40 2.49 9.43
N PHE A 79 -1.66 1.53 8.92
CA PHE A 79 -0.92 0.57 9.75
C PHE A 79 0.44 1.18 10.09
N ASN A 80 0.71 1.36 11.39
CA ASN A 80 1.99 1.89 11.87
C ASN A 80 2.73 0.83 12.68
N GLY A 81 3.10 -0.26 12.00
CA GLY A 81 3.97 -1.29 12.56
C GLY A 81 3.47 -1.84 13.90
N SER A 82 4.32 -1.87 14.93
CA SER A 82 3.94 -2.34 16.27
C SER A 82 2.84 -1.51 16.95
N LEU A 83 2.59 -0.26 16.53
CA LEU A 83 1.44 0.53 17.02
C LEU A 83 0.12 0.08 16.41
N GLY A 84 0.13 -0.85 15.46
CA GLY A 84 -1.08 -1.35 14.81
C GLY A 84 -1.78 -0.30 13.96
N PHE A 85 -3.11 -0.44 13.81
CA PHE A 85 -3.90 0.50 13.02
C PHE A 85 -4.16 1.79 13.78
N GLN A 86 -3.76 2.90 13.17
CA GLN A 86 -3.99 4.25 13.63
C GLN A 86 -4.99 4.94 12.71
N THR A 87 -5.83 5.81 13.26
CA THR A 87 -6.82 6.57 12.50
C THR A 87 -6.48 8.05 12.53
N VAL A 88 -6.35 8.64 11.33
CA VAL A 88 -6.28 10.08 11.15
C VAL A 88 -7.71 10.56 10.90
N GLN A 89 -8.25 11.36 11.83
CA GLN A 89 -9.65 11.76 11.78
C GLN A 89 -9.93 12.62 10.55
N SER A 90 -9.07 13.60 10.27
CA SER A 90 -9.13 14.36 9.04
C SER A 90 -7.76 14.88 8.65
N SER A 91 -7.48 14.93 7.35
CA SER A 91 -6.29 15.59 6.81
C SER A 91 -6.67 16.38 5.57
N ILE A 92 -6.13 17.58 5.41
CA ILE A 92 -6.22 18.33 4.16
C ILE A 92 -4.90 19.02 3.87
N GLY A 93 -4.40 18.91 2.64
CA GLY A 93 -3.12 19.51 2.30
C GLY A 93 -2.65 19.25 0.88
N GLY A 94 -1.38 19.57 0.67
CA GLY A 94 -0.69 19.39 -0.58
C GLY A 94 0.63 18.66 -0.39
N VAL A 95 0.95 17.75 -1.30
CA VAL A 95 2.19 16.99 -1.33
C VAL A 95 2.80 17.07 -2.72
N LEU A 96 4.06 17.49 -2.81
CA LEU A 96 4.86 17.48 -4.02
C LEU A 96 5.87 16.33 -3.95
N GLU A 97 5.87 15.47 -4.96
CA GLU A 97 6.76 14.33 -5.07
C GLU A 97 7.62 14.44 -6.32
N SER A 98 8.91 14.18 -6.20
CA SER A 98 9.80 14.08 -7.35
C SER A 98 9.59 12.75 -8.10
N PRO A 99 9.97 12.69 -9.39
CA PRO A 99 10.21 11.41 -10.03
C PRO A 99 11.43 10.71 -9.41
N THR A 100 11.68 9.47 -9.80
CA THR A 100 12.95 8.78 -9.51
C THR A 100 14.05 9.37 -10.40
N ILE A 101 15.04 10.03 -9.79
CA ILE A 101 16.11 10.71 -10.52
C ILE A 101 17.39 9.86 -10.41
N PRO A 102 17.96 9.34 -11.51
CA PRO A 102 19.24 8.64 -11.47
C PRO A 102 20.39 9.61 -11.21
N ILE A 103 21.38 9.18 -10.42
CA ILE A 103 22.59 9.96 -10.12
C ILE A 103 23.75 9.42 -10.96
N GLY A 104 24.00 10.08 -12.10
CA GLY A 104 25.03 9.64 -13.05
C GLY A 104 24.82 8.20 -13.51
N GLN A 105 25.92 7.44 -13.66
CA GLN A 105 25.91 6.02 -14.06
C GLN A 105 26.22 5.08 -12.88
N THR A 106 25.91 5.50 -11.65
CA THR A 106 26.33 4.80 -10.41
C THR A 106 25.39 3.69 -9.95
N GLY A 107 24.20 3.59 -10.56
CA GLY A 107 23.09 2.78 -10.05
C GLY A 107 22.39 3.39 -8.83
N LEU A 108 22.79 4.60 -8.40
CA LEU A 108 22.08 5.36 -7.37
C LEU A 108 20.89 6.10 -7.98
N THR A 109 19.79 6.13 -7.24
CA THR A 109 18.62 6.95 -7.55
C THR A 109 18.18 7.75 -6.34
N ILE A 110 17.67 8.96 -6.55
CA ILE A 110 17.11 9.80 -5.51
C ILE A 110 15.64 10.09 -5.80
N ARG A 111 14.84 10.08 -4.73
CA ARG A 111 13.47 10.61 -4.71
C ARG A 111 13.33 11.53 -3.51
N TYR A 112 12.59 12.61 -3.65
CA TYR A 112 12.26 13.49 -2.54
C TYR A 112 10.78 13.89 -2.58
N GLN A 113 10.29 14.32 -1.43
CA GLN A 113 8.94 14.79 -1.24
C GLN A 113 8.93 15.98 -0.30
N ALA A 114 8.04 16.94 -0.56
CA ALA A 114 7.72 18.02 0.36
C ALA A 114 6.20 18.12 0.49
N GLY A 115 5.69 18.45 1.68
CA GLY A 115 4.26 18.53 1.90
C GLY A 115 3.87 19.47 3.04
N VAL A 116 2.65 19.99 2.93
CA VAL A 116 2.00 20.80 3.96
C VAL A 116 0.59 20.30 4.14
N GLN A 117 0.23 19.89 5.35
CA GLN A 117 -1.06 19.29 5.66
C GLN A 117 -1.59 19.77 7.00
N ARG A 118 -2.88 20.10 7.08
CA ARG A 118 -3.60 20.30 8.33
C ARG A 118 -4.21 18.96 8.75
N ILE A 119 -3.81 18.47 9.91
CA ILE A 119 -4.13 17.12 10.38
C ILE A 119 -4.87 17.22 11.71
N ASN A 120 -5.97 16.47 11.84
CA ASN A 120 -6.63 16.16 13.10
C ASN A 120 -6.47 14.67 13.38
N ALA A 121 -5.81 14.31 14.48
CA ALA A 121 -5.57 12.93 14.86
C ALA A 121 -5.27 12.79 16.36
N ASN A 122 -5.28 11.55 16.85
CA ASN A 122 -5.03 11.25 18.25
C ASN A 122 -3.58 11.54 18.68
N THR A 123 -3.44 11.97 19.92
CA THR A 123 -2.19 12.08 20.66
C THR A 123 -2.34 11.46 22.05
N ASP A 124 -1.25 10.92 22.57
CA ASP A 124 -1.10 10.46 23.95
C ASP A 124 -0.29 11.46 24.81
N ARG A 125 0.13 12.59 24.23
CA ARG A 125 0.80 13.68 24.95
C ARG A 125 -0.20 14.48 25.77
N ALA A 126 -0.23 14.22 27.07
CA ALA A 126 -1.14 14.88 28.00
C ALA A 126 -0.99 16.41 28.03
N ASP A 127 0.21 16.92 27.76
CA ASP A 127 0.51 18.36 27.72
C ASP A 127 -0.09 19.08 26.49
N LEU A 128 -0.44 18.33 25.43
CA LEU A 128 -1.11 18.87 24.25
C LEU A 128 -2.64 18.79 24.34
N LEU A 129 -3.17 18.22 25.42
CA LEU A 129 -4.58 17.91 25.58
C LEU A 129 -5.26 18.82 26.61
N PRO A 130 -6.53 19.20 26.39
CA PRO A 130 -7.32 19.91 27.40
C PRO A 130 -7.44 19.09 28.70
N LEU A 131 -7.61 19.77 29.82
CA LEU A 131 -7.91 19.12 31.10
C LEU A 131 -9.25 18.36 31.00
N PRO A 132 -9.38 17.16 31.59
CA PRO A 132 -10.63 16.42 31.63
C PRO A 132 -11.77 17.19 32.32
N PRO A 133 -13.04 16.96 31.95
CA PRO A 133 -13.53 15.97 30.99
C PRO A 133 -13.38 16.40 29.52
N ARG A 134 -13.18 15.43 28.61
CA ARG A 134 -13.02 15.65 27.17
C ARG A 134 -13.56 14.45 26.39
N ASP A 135 -14.07 14.70 25.19
CA ASP A 135 -14.73 13.68 24.36
C ASP A 135 -13.72 12.77 23.64
N ASN A 136 -12.52 13.29 23.32
CA ASN A 136 -11.48 12.55 22.62
C ASN A 136 -10.08 13.09 22.93
N ASN A 137 -9.06 12.39 22.41
CA ASN A 137 -7.64 12.73 22.56
C ASN A 137 -7.04 13.27 21.26
N ARG A 138 -7.83 14.02 20.46
CA ARG A 138 -7.39 14.53 19.16
C ARG A 138 -6.85 15.95 19.29
N ILE A 139 -5.83 16.26 18.49
CA ILE A 139 -5.30 17.61 18.31
C ILE A 139 -5.31 17.97 16.83
N SER A 140 -5.32 19.26 16.51
CA SER A 140 -5.30 19.78 15.14
C SER A 140 -4.05 20.60 14.89
N LEU A 141 -3.11 20.09 14.10
CA LEU A 141 -1.85 20.76 13.79
C LEU A 141 -1.60 20.83 12.28
N THR A 142 -0.93 21.89 11.83
CA THR A 142 -0.38 21.95 10.49
C THR A 142 1.02 21.34 10.51
N ARG A 143 1.26 20.31 9.69
CA ARG A 143 2.54 19.65 9.49
C ARG A 143 3.19 20.15 8.20
N TYR A 144 4.45 20.55 8.30
CA TYR A 144 5.35 20.81 7.18
C TYR A 144 6.37 19.68 7.16
N GLN A 145 6.49 18.96 6.05
CA GLN A 145 7.36 17.79 5.95
C GLN A 145 8.22 17.84 4.70
N GLY A 146 9.49 17.48 4.87
CA GLY A 146 10.42 17.18 3.79
C GLY A 146 10.99 15.77 3.98
N SER A 147 11.16 15.05 2.88
CA SER A 147 11.87 13.78 2.88
C SER A 147 12.70 13.59 1.62
N ALA A 148 13.79 12.83 1.75
CA ALA A 148 14.62 12.41 0.64
C ALA A 148 15.07 10.97 0.88
N THR A 149 15.04 10.16 -0.18
CA THR A 149 15.52 8.78 -0.17
C THR A 149 16.53 8.60 -1.28
N LEU A 150 17.72 8.14 -0.90
CA LEU A 150 18.75 7.65 -1.80
C LEU A 150 18.66 6.13 -1.82
N ASN A 151 18.48 5.53 -3.00
CA ASN A 151 18.45 4.10 -3.19
C ASN A 151 19.66 3.67 -4.03
N TRP A 152 20.22 2.52 -3.68
CA TRP A 152 21.29 1.86 -4.42
C TRP A 152 20.94 0.39 -4.61
N THR A 153 20.78 -0.02 -5.86
CA THR A 153 20.60 -1.43 -6.21
C THR A 153 21.80 -1.89 -7.03
N GLN A 154 22.41 -3.00 -6.61
CA GLN A 154 23.56 -3.59 -7.29
C GLN A 154 23.29 -5.06 -7.60
N PRO A 155 23.37 -5.48 -8.87
CA PRO A 155 23.32 -6.90 -9.20
C PRO A 155 24.57 -7.58 -8.65
N LEU A 156 24.39 -8.64 -7.88
CA LEU A 156 25.49 -9.46 -7.36
C LEU A 156 25.72 -10.69 -8.24
N TRP A 157 24.63 -11.24 -8.77
CA TRP A 157 24.66 -12.39 -9.66
C TRP A 157 23.43 -12.38 -10.58
N GLN A 158 23.62 -12.88 -11.80
CA GLN A 158 22.56 -13.03 -12.78
C GLN A 158 22.80 -14.33 -13.55
N GLY A 159 21.75 -15.12 -13.71
CA GLY A 159 21.74 -16.31 -14.57
C GLY A 159 21.08 -16.04 -15.91
N ASP A 160 20.91 -17.09 -16.71
CA ASP A 160 20.27 -17.01 -18.02
C ASP A 160 18.75 -17.18 -17.91
N ILE A 161 18.02 -16.50 -18.80
CA ILE A 161 16.57 -16.64 -18.95
C ILE A 161 16.26 -17.82 -19.88
N LEU A 162 15.19 -18.57 -19.59
CA LEU A 162 14.67 -19.56 -20.54
C LEU A 162 13.89 -18.88 -21.68
N PRO A 163 13.80 -19.51 -22.87
CA PRO A 163 12.98 -18.98 -23.94
C PRO A 163 11.52 -18.81 -23.53
N ALA A 164 10.85 -17.81 -24.09
CA ALA A 164 9.46 -17.46 -23.81
C ALA A 164 8.46 -18.40 -24.53
N THR A 165 8.59 -19.70 -24.28
CA THR A 165 7.72 -20.75 -24.83
C THR A 165 6.87 -21.38 -23.73
N ALA A 166 5.75 -22.00 -24.10
CA ALA A 166 4.81 -22.60 -23.15
C ALA A 166 5.41 -23.83 -22.43
N GLU A 167 6.39 -24.49 -23.04
CA GLU A 167 7.04 -25.67 -22.51
C GLU A 167 8.28 -25.34 -21.67
N GLU A 168 8.88 -24.16 -21.85
CA GLU A 168 10.10 -23.72 -21.17
C GLU A 168 9.80 -22.57 -20.19
N GLY A 169 10.20 -21.34 -20.51
CA GLY A 169 10.18 -20.21 -19.58
C GLY A 169 8.79 -19.78 -19.13
N MET A 170 7.71 -20.14 -19.84
CA MET A 170 6.34 -19.75 -19.52
C MET A 170 5.46 -20.92 -19.04
N ARG A 171 6.05 -22.04 -18.66
CA ARG A 171 5.27 -23.24 -18.29
C ARG A 171 4.35 -23.07 -17.09
N TYR A 172 4.82 -22.37 -16.05
CA TYR A 172 4.04 -22.09 -14.83
C TYR A 172 3.87 -20.59 -14.54
N THR A 173 4.35 -19.72 -15.43
CA THR A 173 4.40 -18.26 -15.26
C THR A 173 4.02 -17.55 -16.56
N PRO A 174 3.37 -16.38 -16.50
CA PRO A 174 3.06 -15.57 -17.70
C PRO A 174 4.29 -14.96 -18.39
N ALA A 175 5.44 -14.91 -17.70
CA ALA A 175 6.69 -14.40 -18.27
C ALA A 175 7.89 -15.21 -17.73
N PRO A 176 8.94 -15.43 -18.54
CA PRO A 176 10.12 -16.16 -18.09
C PRO A 176 10.81 -15.53 -16.89
N ILE A 177 11.23 -16.37 -15.95
CA ILE A 177 11.92 -15.96 -14.73
C ILE A 177 13.42 -15.83 -15.04
N LEU A 178 14.00 -14.69 -14.67
CA LEU A 178 15.43 -14.45 -14.69
C LEU A 178 16.01 -14.76 -13.31
N PRO A 179 16.81 -15.84 -13.13
CA PRO A 179 17.54 -16.07 -11.90
C PRO A 179 18.50 -14.91 -11.61
N ASN A 180 18.46 -14.35 -10.41
CA ASN A 180 19.34 -13.26 -10.01
C ASN A 180 19.48 -13.15 -8.48
N VAL A 181 20.53 -12.45 -8.05
CA VAL A 181 20.69 -11.96 -6.68
C VAL A 181 21.14 -10.51 -6.76
N GLN A 182 20.51 -9.65 -5.97
CA GLN A 182 20.80 -8.22 -5.92
C GLN A 182 20.91 -7.73 -4.48
N LEU A 183 21.84 -6.80 -4.27
CA LEU A 183 21.95 -6.00 -3.06
C LEU A 183 21.08 -4.74 -3.23
N ASN A 184 20.27 -4.46 -2.23
CA ASN A 184 19.47 -3.24 -2.16
C ASN A 184 19.85 -2.50 -0.87
N SER A 185 20.24 -1.25 -1.02
CA SER A 185 20.54 -0.36 0.10
C SER A 185 19.78 0.94 -0.07
N SER A 186 19.29 1.52 1.03
CA SER A 186 18.63 2.82 0.99
C SER A 186 18.93 3.65 2.22
N ILE A 187 18.99 4.97 2.02
CA ILE A 187 19.06 5.94 3.09
C ILE A 187 17.91 6.93 2.91
N THR A 188 17.03 7.01 3.90
CA THR A 188 15.89 7.93 3.91
C THR A 188 16.03 8.91 5.06
N GLY A 189 16.05 10.21 4.74
CA GLY A 189 15.93 11.28 5.73
C GLY A 189 14.54 11.89 5.70
N VAL A 190 13.96 12.15 6.87
CA VAL A 190 12.69 12.85 7.02
C VAL A 190 12.83 13.93 8.08
N ALA A 191 12.27 15.11 7.80
CA ALA A 191 12.13 16.19 8.76
C ALA A 191 10.71 16.74 8.69
N SER A 192 10.05 16.81 9.85
CA SER A 192 8.69 17.32 10.02
C SER A 192 8.69 18.40 11.08
N ALA A 193 7.98 19.50 10.83
CA ALA A 193 7.72 20.56 11.79
C ALA A 193 6.21 20.77 11.91
N TYR A 194 5.75 21.10 13.11
CA TYR A 194 4.34 21.25 13.43
C TYR A 194 4.03 22.69 13.87
N SER A 195 2.78 23.13 13.63
CA SER A 195 2.35 24.50 13.94
C SER A 195 2.40 24.86 15.43
N ASN A 196 2.54 23.89 16.34
CA ASN A 196 2.74 24.11 17.77
C ASN A 196 4.23 24.24 18.18
N GLY A 197 5.16 24.16 17.21
CA GLY A 197 6.59 24.23 17.46
C GLY A 197 7.27 22.88 17.71
N ASP A 198 6.52 21.78 17.81
CA ASP A 198 7.10 20.44 17.86
C ASP A 198 7.73 20.08 16.50
N SER A 199 8.64 19.11 16.52
CA SER A 199 9.26 18.56 15.33
C SER A 199 9.49 17.05 15.44
N GLN A 200 9.76 16.42 14.31
CA GLN A 200 10.18 15.03 14.24
C GLN A 200 11.12 14.85 13.05
N GLU A 201 12.33 14.40 13.35
CA GLU A 201 13.35 14.11 12.36
C GLU A 201 13.82 12.68 12.54
N PHE A 202 14.10 12.01 11.43
CA PHE A 202 14.77 10.72 11.49
C PHE A 202 15.60 10.43 10.26
N LEU A 203 16.60 9.58 10.44
CA LEU A 203 17.40 9.00 9.38
C LEU A 203 17.25 7.47 9.43
N ARG A 204 16.77 6.88 8.35
CA ARG A 204 16.63 5.43 8.19
C ARG A 204 17.68 4.92 7.22
N GLY A 205 18.51 3.98 7.67
CA GLY A 205 19.36 3.16 6.82
C GLY A 205 18.71 1.80 6.59
N SER A 206 18.80 1.25 5.38
CA SER A 206 18.35 -0.11 5.08
C SER A 206 19.35 -0.79 4.15
N ILE A 207 19.54 -2.09 4.37
CA ILE A 207 20.36 -2.95 3.53
C ILE A 207 19.70 -4.33 3.45
N GLY A 208 19.69 -4.94 2.27
CA GLY A 208 19.10 -6.26 2.09
C GLY A 208 19.51 -6.93 0.80
N LEU A 209 19.39 -8.25 0.80
CA LEU A 209 19.54 -9.10 -0.36
C LEU A 209 18.16 -9.55 -0.81
N THR A 210 17.90 -9.44 -2.11
CA THR A 210 16.74 -10.06 -2.74
C THR A 210 17.22 -10.89 -3.91
N GLY A 211 16.55 -11.99 -4.19
CA GLY A 211 16.94 -12.82 -5.32
C GLY A 211 15.98 -13.95 -5.59
N GLN A 212 16.26 -14.64 -6.67
CA GLN A 212 15.54 -15.83 -7.07
C GLN A 212 16.47 -16.77 -7.85
N PHE A 213 16.30 -18.06 -7.60
CA PHE A 213 17.02 -19.14 -8.26
C PHE A 213 16.04 -20.02 -9.04
N GLY A 214 16.54 -20.59 -10.14
CA GLY A 214 15.77 -21.46 -11.03
C GLY A 214 14.75 -20.70 -11.88
N HIS A 215 14.02 -21.44 -12.72
CA HIS A 215 13.20 -20.88 -13.79
C HIS A 215 11.70 -21.09 -13.61
N PHE A 216 11.29 -21.85 -12.58
CA PHE A 216 9.91 -22.28 -12.37
C PHE A 216 9.31 -22.94 -13.61
N SER A 217 10.05 -23.87 -14.19
CA SER A 217 9.68 -24.60 -15.41
C SER A 217 9.74 -26.11 -15.21
N LYS A 218 10.69 -26.61 -14.43
CA LYS A 218 10.77 -28.05 -14.14
C LYS A 218 9.73 -28.46 -13.09
N PRO A 219 9.37 -29.76 -13.01
CA PRO A 219 8.30 -30.21 -12.14
C PRO A 219 8.58 -30.12 -10.64
N PHE A 220 9.82 -30.00 -10.17
CA PHE A 220 10.14 -30.10 -8.75
C PHE A 220 11.32 -29.20 -8.37
N LEU A 221 11.17 -28.44 -7.28
CA LEU A 221 12.21 -27.58 -6.67
C LEU A 221 13.02 -26.71 -7.66
N ASP A 222 12.41 -26.24 -8.73
CA ASP A 222 13.06 -25.44 -9.78
C ASP A 222 12.86 -23.94 -9.60
N TYR A 223 12.34 -23.53 -8.45
CA TYR A 223 12.24 -22.12 -8.10
C TYR A 223 12.38 -21.91 -6.61
N THR A 224 13.26 -20.98 -6.25
CA THR A 224 13.38 -20.44 -4.90
C THR A 224 13.51 -18.92 -4.99
N GLY A 225 12.53 -18.17 -4.49
CA GLY A 225 12.64 -16.73 -4.27
C GLY A 225 13.01 -16.43 -2.82
N PHE A 226 13.79 -15.39 -2.56
CA PHE A 226 14.11 -14.98 -1.20
C PHE A 226 14.32 -13.48 -1.07
N ASN A 227 14.14 -13.00 0.15
CA ASN A 227 14.61 -11.69 0.59
C ASN A 227 15.07 -11.76 2.05
N ILE A 228 16.08 -10.98 2.38
CA ILE A 228 16.48 -10.70 3.75
C ILE A 228 16.96 -9.25 3.83
N GLY A 229 16.49 -8.51 4.82
CA GLY A 229 16.83 -7.11 4.96
C GLY A 229 16.84 -6.67 6.40
N TYR A 230 17.71 -5.71 6.69
CA TYR A 230 17.81 -5.03 7.95
C TYR A 230 17.62 -3.53 7.72
N SER A 231 16.83 -2.91 8.59
CA SER A 231 16.71 -1.46 8.63
C SER A 231 16.85 -0.94 10.04
N GLN A 232 17.46 0.23 10.16
CA GLN A 232 17.65 0.93 11.42
C GLN A 232 17.31 2.40 11.27
N VAL A 233 16.66 2.96 12.29
CA VAL A 233 16.28 4.37 12.35
C VAL A 233 17.03 5.06 13.49
N ALA A 234 17.70 6.17 13.17
CA ALA A 234 18.16 7.14 14.14
C ALA A 234 17.09 8.23 14.29
N LEU A 235 16.53 8.38 15.49
CA LEU A 235 15.45 9.32 15.80
C LEU A 235 16.01 10.61 16.41
N GLY A 236 15.44 11.75 16.00
CA GLY A 236 15.52 13.03 16.69
C GLY A 236 14.34 13.18 17.65
N ASN A 237 13.55 14.24 17.44
CA ASN A 237 12.34 14.48 18.24
C ASN A 237 11.19 13.53 17.87
N THR A 238 10.16 13.46 18.74
CA THR A 238 9.00 12.58 18.57
C THR A 238 7.78 13.34 18.08
N SER A 239 7.02 12.74 17.16
CA SER A 239 5.77 13.32 16.68
C SER A 239 4.79 13.67 17.80
N PRO A 240 4.08 14.81 17.72
CA PRO A 240 2.92 15.05 18.56
C PRO A 240 1.75 14.09 18.23
N PHE A 241 1.72 13.47 17.05
CA PHE A 241 0.67 12.55 16.64
C PHE A 241 1.09 11.09 16.79
N LEU A 242 0.23 10.25 17.37
CA LEU A 242 0.52 8.82 17.56
C LEU A 242 0.73 8.10 16.22
N PHE A 243 -0.06 8.46 15.20
CA PHE A 243 -0.03 7.80 13.88
C PHE A 243 1.29 8.02 13.12
N ASP A 244 2.04 9.09 13.41
CA ASP A 244 3.24 9.48 12.66
C ASP A 244 4.54 9.13 13.42
N ARG A 245 4.42 8.53 14.60
CA ARG A 245 5.58 8.10 15.38
C ARG A 245 6.27 6.91 14.72
N VAL A 246 7.59 6.91 14.81
CA VAL A 246 8.39 5.75 14.45
C VAL A 246 8.56 4.90 15.71
N ALA A 247 7.75 3.85 15.84
CA ALA A 247 7.84 2.93 16.98
C ALA A 247 8.86 1.82 16.75
N ASP A 248 8.97 1.32 15.51
CA ASP A 248 9.90 0.25 15.16
C ASP A 248 11.20 0.85 14.63
N THR A 249 12.25 0.87 15.46
CA THR A 249 13.53 1.50 15.07
C THR A 249 14.51 0.52 14.47
N ARG A 250 14.43 -0.77 14.82
CA ARG A 250 15.24 -1.83 14.22
C ARG A 250 14.35 -2.95 13.69
N ILE A 251 14.32 -3.12 12.37
CA ILE A 251 13.48 -4.13 11.71
C ILE A 251 14.35 -5.10 10.92
N LEU A 252 14.12 -6.40 11.15
CA LEU A 252 14.61 -7.47 10.29
C LEU A 252 13.44 -8.02 9.47
N ASN A 253 13.55 -8.01 8.16
CA ASN A 253 12.63 -8.72 7.29
C ASN A 253 13.31 -9.94 6.67
N ALA A 254 12.56 -11.03 6.54
CA ALA A 254 13.02 -12.23 5.84
C ALA A 254 11.84 -12.90 5.16
N GLY A 255 12.08 -13.45 3.97
CA GLY A 255 11.08 -14.22 3.26
C GLY A 255 11.70 -15.22 2.31
N ILE A 256 10.97 -16.31 2.10
CA ILE A 256 11.33 -17.38 1.18
C ILE A 256 10.08 -17.90 0.48
N THR A 257 10.21 -18.16 -0.81
CA THR A 257 9.19 -18.79 -1.65
C THR A 257 9.81 -19.98 -2.33
N GLN A 258 9.25 -21.17 -2.14
CA GLN A 258 9.74 -22.41 -2.71
C GLN A 258 8.67 -23.02 -3.62
N GLN A 259 9.04 -23.38 -4.85
CA GLN A 259 8.22 -24.30 -5.64
C GLN A 259 8.30 -25.69 -5.01
N LEU A 260 7.15 -26.28 -4.71
CA LEU A 260 7.08 -27.67 -4.24
C LEU A 260 7.02 -28.62 -5.42
N TYR A 261 5.92 -28.57 -6.18
CA TYR A 261 5.70 -29.45 -7.32
C TYR A 261 4.81 -28.79 -8.37
N GLY A 262 5.23 -28.90 -9.63
CA GLY A 262 4.56 -28.31 -10.78
C GLY A 262 4.22 -26.83 -10.55
N PRO A 263 2.95 -26.44 -10.63
CA PRO A 263 2.51 -25.05 -10.46
C PRO A 263 2.43 -24.57 -9.00
N PHE A 264 2.69 -25.42 -8.01
CA PHE A 264 2.51 -25.06 -6.59
C PHE A 264 3.77 -24.43 -5.99
N ARG A 265 3.58 -23.27 -5.36
CA ARG A 265 4.60 -22.59 -4.54
C ARG A 265 4.06 -22.36 -3.14
N VAL A 266 4.93 -22.47 -2.16
CA VAL A 266 4.66 -22.07 -0.78
C VAL A 266 5.70 -21.07 -0.35
N GLY A 267 5.33 -20.15 0.51
CA GLY A 267 6.28 -19.23 1.08
C GLY A 267 5.81 -18.63 2.36
N PHE A 268 6.74 -17.94 3.00
CA PHE A 268 6.43 -17.04 4.09
C PHE A 268 7.27 -15.77 4.01
N GLN A 269 6.75 -14.71 4.62
CA GLN A 269 7.40 -13.42 4.77
C GLN A 269 7.20 -12.96 6.21
N THR A 270 8.25 -12.53 6.89
CA THR A 270 8.15 -12.00 8.25
C THR A 270 8.88 -10.67 8.39
N TYR A 271 8.37 -9.83 9.29
CA TYR A 271 8.94 -8.58 9.73
C TYR A 271 9.02 -8.63 11.26
N LEU A 272 10.23 -8.53 11.79
CA LEU A 272 10.53 -8.63 13.20
C LEU A 272 11.04 -7.28 13.70
N ASN A 273 10.47 -6.80 14.81
CA ASN A 273 11.05 -5.68 15.55
C ASN A 273 12.15 -6.23 16.47
N LEU A 274 13.40 -5.81 16.26
CA LEU A 274 14.55 -6.24 17.06
C LEU A 274 14.73 -5.43 18.36
N ASP A 275 13.94 -4.36 18.56
CA ASP A 275 13.82 -3.64 19.83
C ASP A 275 12.98 -4.43 20.83
N THR A 276 11.84 -4.97 20.40
CA THR A 276 10.91 -5.72 21.27
C THR A 276 11.06 -7.24 21.15
N ASN A 277 11.75 -7.73 20.12
CA ASN A 277 11.77 -9.14 19.71
C ASN A 277 10.39 -9.71 19.37
N GLU A 278 9.48 -8.86 18.89
CA GLU A 278 8.12 -9.24 18.50
C GLU A 278 7.94 -9.23 16.98
N GLU A 279 7.04 -10.07 16.49
CA GLU A 279 6.62 -10.11 15.10
C GLU A 279 5.70 -8.90 14.81
N ILE A 280 6.08 -8.06 13.84
CA ILE A 280 5.25 -6.96 13.34
C ILE A 280 4.18 -7.52 12.38
N SER A 281 4.60 -8.46 11.54
CA SER A 281 3.75 -9.10 10.53
C SER A 281 4.42 -10.37 10.04
N THR A 282 3.65 -11.44 9.94
CA THR A 282 4.12 -12.69 9.34
C THR A 282 3.05 -13.22 8.42
N ASP A 283 3.40 -13.42 7.15
CA ASP A 283 2.52 -13.90 6.11
C ASP A 283 2.95 -15.28 5.67
N PHE A 284 2.02 -16.23 5.68
CA PHE A 284 2.17 -17.52 5.02
C PHE A 284 1.32 -17.52 3.75
N PHE A 285 1.83 -18.08 2.67
CA PHE A 285 1.05 -18.19 1.46
C PHE A 285 1.28 -19.50 0.70
N LEU A 286 0.21 -19.93 0.04
CA LEU A 286 0.18 -21.03 -0.92
C LEU A 286 -0.33 -20.46 -2.24
N GLU A 287 0.39 -20.76 -3.30
CA GLU A 287 0.10 -20.22 -4.62
C GLU A 287 0.06 -21.36 -5.64
N TYR A 288 -1.00 -21.38 -6.44
CA TYR A 288 -1.11 -22.18 -7.64
C TYR A 288 -0.94 -21.26 -8.85
N SER A 289 0.18 -21.38 -9.55
CA SER A 289 0.52 -20.50 -10.66
C SER A 289 0.58 -21.25 -11.99
N ARG A 290 -0.14 -20.73 -12.97
CA ARG A 290 -0.05 -21.12 -14.38
C ARG A 290 0.21 -19.88 -15.22
N ARG A 291 0.50 -20.10 -16.51
CA ARG A 291 0.63 -19.02 -17.49
C ARG A 291 -0.60 -18.10 -17.48
N SER A 292 -1.79 -18.66 -17.63
CA SER A 292 -3.02 -17.90 -17.83
C SER A 292 -3.73 -17.48 -16.55
N TYR A 293 -3.41 -18.07 -15.38
CA TYR A 293 -4.06 -17.67 -14.13
C TYR A 293 -3.23 -18.06 -12.92
N ASN A 294 -3.60 -17.46 -11.80
CA ASN A 294 -2.96 -17.65 -10.51
C ASN A 294 -4.00 -17.62 -9.39
N ILE A 295 -3.90 -18.56 -8.46
CA ILE A 295 -4.71 -18.58 -7.23
C ILE A 295 -3.75 -18.45 -6.06
N LEU A 296 -4.00 -17.46 -5.19
CA LEU A 296 -3.20 -17.17 -4.01
C LEU A 296 -4.07 -17.32 -2.76
N LEU A 297 -3.60 -18.13 -1.81
CA LEU A 297 -4.10 -18.17 -0.44
C LEU A 297 -3.02 -17.57 0.45
N ARG A 298 -3.36 -16.55 1.23
CA ARG A 298 -2.46 -15.90 2.18
C ARG A 298 -3.12 -15.81 3.54
N TYR A 299 -2.35 -16.05 4.59
CA TYR A 299 -2.79 -15.89 5.98
C TYR A 299 -1.71 -15.23 6.83
N ASN A 300 -2.13 -14.30 7.67
CA ASN A 300 -1.28 -13.58 8.60
C ASN A 300 -1.79 -13.79 10.04
N PRO A 301 -1.13 -14.63 10.87
CA PRO A 301 -1.57 -14.88 12.23
C PRO A 301 -1.44 -13.64 13.14
N VAL A 302 -0.41 -12.81 12.94
CA VAL A 302 -0.16 -11.61 13.77
C VAL A 302 -1.29 -10.59 13.60
N GLN A 303 -1.71 -10.35 12.36
CA GLN A 303 -2.78 -9.41 12.04
C GLN A 303 -4.16 -10.07 11.97
N GLN A 304 -4.25 -11.39 12.14
CA GLN A 304 -5.47 -12.20 12.03
C GLN A 304 -6.23 -11.98 10.72
N ARG A 305 -5.50 -11.94 9.59
CA ARG A 305 -6.07 -11.64 8.27
C ARG A 305 -5.80 -12.75 7.28
N GLY A 306 -6.82 -13.08 6.49
CA GLY A 306 -6.72 -13.98 5.35
C GLY A 306 -7.01 -13.25 4.04
N LEU A 307 -6.43 -13.72 2.95
CA LEU A 307 -6.72 -13.27 1.59
C LEU A 307 -6.80 -14.47 0.65
N VAL A 308 -7.82 -14.48 -0.18
CA VAL A 308 -7.92 -15.35 -1.36
C VAL A 308 -7.89 -14.46 -2.58
N GLY A 309 -6.92 -14.67 -3.47
CA GLY A 309 -6.74 -13.91 -4.69
C GLY A 309 -6.84 -14.80 -5.92
N LEU A 310 -7.55 -14.33 -6.94
CA LEU A 310 -7.52 -14.88 -8.30
C LEU A 310 -6.97 -13.80 -9.22
N ARG A 311 -5.93 -14.13 -9.99
CA ARG A 311 -5.44 -13.31 -11.10
C ARG A 311 -5.57 -14.09 -12.39
N ILE A 312 -6.05 -13.44 -13.44
CA ILE A 312 -6.09 -14.00 -14.77
C ILE A 312 -5.18 -13.16 -15.66
N ASN A 313 -4.33 -13.84 -16.42
CA ASN A 313 -3.32 -13.27 -17.32
C ASN A 313 -3.72 -13.55 -18.77
N ASP A 314 -3.07 -12.87 -19.73
CA ASP A 314 -3.27 -13.06 -21.18
C ASP A 314 -4.65 -12.64 -21.74
N PHE A 315 -5.42 -11.80 -21.04
CA PHE A 315 -6.57 -11.11 -21.64
C PHE A 315 -6.13 -9.86 -22.41
N ASN A 316 -5.72 -10.03 -23.66
CA ASN A 316 -5.76 -8.96 -24.65
C ASN A 316 -7.11 -9.02 -25.36
N TRP A 317 -8.12 -8.35 -24.83
CA TRP A 317 -9.40 -8.23 -25.53
C TRP A 317 -9.25 -7.19 -26.65
N THR A 318 -8.96 -7.65 -27.87
CA THR A 318 -8.94 -6.84 -29.10
C THR A 318 -10.10 -7.20 -30.04
N GLY A 319 -11.15 -7.83 -29.52
CA GLY A 319 -12.37 -8.11 -30.28
C GLY A 319 -13.33 -6.94 -30.17
N ALA A 320 -13.75 -6.39 -31.31
CA ALA A 320 -14.89 -5.49 -31.35
C ALA A 320 -16.08 -6.18 -30.67
N THR A 321 -16.71 -5.52 -29.71
CA THR A 321 -18.11 -5.81 -29.37
C THR A 321 -18.94 -5.48 -30.59
N GLU A 322 -19.12 -6.45 -31.48
CA GLU A 322 -20.34 -6.46 -32.26
C GLU A 322 -21.48 -6.68 -31.26
N PRO A 323 -22.44 -5.75 -31.16
CA PRO A 323 -23.62 -5.96 -30.34
C PRO A 323 -24.34 -7.21 -30.86
N PHE A 324 -24.93 -7.97 -29.94
CA PHE A 324 -25.90 -9.00 -30.29
C PHE A 324 -26.97 -8.35 -31.16
N ASP A 325 -26.95 -8.63 -32.46
CA ASP A 325 -27.93 -8.17 -33.42
C ASP A 325 -29.26 -8.85 -33.07
N PRO A 326 -30.27 -8.12 -32.58
CA PRO A 326 -31.61 -8.67 -32.44
C PRO A 326 -32.24 -8.62 -33.82
N PHE A 327 -32.41 -9.81 -34.40
CA PHE A 327 -33.39 -10.17 -35.43
C PHE A 327 -34.10 -9.00 -36.12
N SER A 328 -33.81 -8.86 -37.42
CA SER A 328 -34.63 -8.17 -38.40
C SER A 328 -36.13 -8.40 -38.17
N ASN A 329 -36.90 -7.32 -38.04
CA ASN A 329 -38.19 -7.24 -38.72
C ASN A 329 -38.51 -5.79 -39.08
N SER A 330 -38.46 -5.54 -40.38
CA SER A 330 -39.04 -4.44 -41.13
C SER A 330 -40.55 -4.36 -40.92
N TRP A 331 -41.08 -3.23 -40.43
CA TRP A 331 -42.41 -2.58 -40.64
C TRP A 331 -42.32 -1.28 -39.80
N GLU A 332 -42.62 -0.04 -40.19
CA GLU A 332 -43.31 0.61 -41.30
C GLU A 332 -42.93 2.11 -41.27
N ASP A 333 -42.96 2.74 -42.45
CA ASP A 333 -42.94 4.19 -42.68
C ASP A 333 -44.12 4.90 -41.98
N ASP A 334 -43.84 6.05 -41.36
CA ASP A 334 -44.42 7.38 -41.64
C ASP A 334 -43.81 8.46 -40.74
#